data_AF-A0A6B3FM18-F1
#
_entry.id   AF-A0A6B3FM18-F1
#
_cell.length_a   1.000
_cell.length_b   1.000
_cell.length_c   1.000
_cell.angle_alpha   90.00
_cell.angle_beta   90.00
_cell.angle_gamma   90.00
#
_symmetry.space_group_name_H-M   'P 1'
#
loop_
_entity.id
_entity.type
_entity.pdbx_description
1 polymer ?
#
loop_
_entity_poly.entity_id
_entity_poly.type
_entity_poly.pdbx_seq_one_letter_code
_entity_poly.pdbx_strand_id
1 'polypeptide(L)'
;FYHCFGMVMGNLACTSHGACMVIPGPSFEPATVLAAVQQERCTSLYGVPTMFIAELNLPDFAAYDLSSLRTGIMAGSPCPAEVMKR
;
A
#
# COMPACT_ATOMS: atom_id res chain seq x y z
N PHE A 1 -4.16 2.51 -12.61
CA PHE A 1 -3.62 1.14 -12.42
C PHE A 1 -2.97 0.64 -13.71
N TYR A 2 -1.86 1.24 -14.15
CA TYR A 2 -1.16 0.86 -15.37
C TYR A 2 0.35 1.05 -15.14
N HIS A 3 0.99 0.02 -14.61
CA HIS A 3 2.44 -0.05 -14.42
C HIS A 3 2.81 -1.51 -14.13
N CYS A 4 3.97 -1.97 -14.61
CA CYS A 4 4.42 -3.36 -14.48
C CYS A 4 4.31 -3.87 -13.04
N PHE A 5 4.73 -3.07 -12.07
CA PHE A 5 4.65 -3.41 -10.64
C PHE A 5 3.21 -3.69 -10.16
N GLY A 6 2.26 -2.80 -10.46
CA GLY A 6 0.86 -2.98 -10.04
C GLY A 6 0.17 -4.13 -10.77
N MET A 7 0.47 -4.33 -12.05
CA MET A 7 -0.09 -5.45 -12.83
C MET A 7 0.48 -6.80 -12.40
N VAL A 8 1.78 -6.90 -12.11
CA VAL A 8 2.40 -8.19 -11.76
C VAL A 8 2.22 -8.48 -10.28
N MET A 9 2.70 -7.62 -9.38
CA MET A 9 2.69 -7.91 -7.94
C MET A 9 1.32 -7.69 -7.30
N GLY A 10 0.51 -6.78 -7.83
CA GLY A 10 -0.88 -6.63 -7.40
C GLY A 10 -1.76 -7.72 -8.01
N ASN A 11 -1.90 -7.72 -9.33
CA ASN A 11 -2.91 -8.55 -10.01
C ASN A 11 -2.53 -10.02 -10.15
N LEU A 12 -1.33 -10.34 -10.63
CA LEU A 12 -0.93 -11.74 -10.79
C LEU A 12 -0.72 -12.44 -9.45
N ALA A 13 -0.14 -11.78 -8.44
CA ALA A 13 0.03 -12.40 -7.13
C ALA A 13 -1.32 -12.75 -6.48
N CYS A 14 -2.29 -11.84 -6.52
CA CYS A 14 -3.63 -12.11 -5.97
C CYS A 14 -4.35 -13.22 -6.73
N THR A 15 -4.36 -13.16 -8.06
CA THR A 15 -5.09 -14.15 -8.87
C THR A 15 -4.46 -15.55 -8.80
N SER A 16 -3.13 -15.66 -8.76
CA SER A 16 -2.44 -16.96 -8.67
C SER A 16 -2.55 -17.64 -7.30
N HIS A 17 -2.72 -16.87 -6.23
CA HIS A 17 -2.78 -17.39 -4.86
C HIS A 17 -4.18 -17.30 -4.24
N GLY A 18 -5.20 -16.90 -5.02
CA GLY A 18 -6.57 -16.72 -4.53
C GLY A 18 -6.70 -15.64 -3.45
N ALA A 19 -5.84 -14.63 -3.45
CA ALA A 19 -5.89 -13.54 -2.48
C ALA A 19 -6.90 -12.46 -2.90
N CYS A 20 -7.44 -11.73 -1.92
CA CYS A 20 -8.27 -10.57 -2.16
C CYS A 20 -7.41 -9.40 -2.68
N MET A 21 -7.87 -8.76 -3.75
CA MET A 21 -7.30 -7.50 -4.23
C MET A 21 -8.22 -6.35 -3.88
N VAL A 22 -7.67 -5.35 -3.19
CA VAL A 22 -8.36 -4.11 -2.86
C VAL A 22 -7.79 -2.98 -3.73
N ILE A 23 -8.66 -2.32 -4.49
CA ILE A 23 -8.30 -1.16 -5.31
C ILE A 23 -8.97 0.07 -4.68
N PRO A 24 -8.23 0.91 -3.95
CA PRO A 24 -8.82 2.01 -3.16
C PRO A 24 -9.42 3.13 -4.03
N GLY A 25 -9.04 3.23 -5.30
CA GLY A 25 -9.60 4.22 -6.21
C GLY A 25 -8.94 4.23 -7.60
N PRO A 26 -9.39 5.14 -8.49
CA PRO A 26 -8.84 5.27 -9.85
C PRO A 26 -7.41 5.87 -9.86
N SER A 27 -7.08 6.68 -8.84
CA SER A 27 -5.78 7.33 -8.61
C SER A 27 -5.32 7.10 -7.17
N PHE A 28 -4.05 7.37 -6.90
CA PHE A 28 -3.51 7.31 -5.55
C PHE A 28 -3.94 8.52 -4.73
N GLU A 29 -4.56 8.25 -3.58
CA GLU A 29 -4.87 9.23 -2.54
C GLU A 29 -4.52 8.60 -1.18
N PRO A 30 -3.57 9.16 -0.40
CA PRO A 30 -3.04 8.50 0.80
C PRO A 30 -4.12 8.12 1.82
N ALA A 31 -5.05 9.04 2.10
CA ALA A 31 -6.11 8.82 3.08
C ALA A 31 -7.05 7.69 2.65
N THR A 32 -7.37 7.61 1.36
CA THR A 32 -8.21 6.54 0.80
C THR A 32 -7.52 5.18 0.87
N VAL A 33 -6.19 5.15 0.67
CA VAL A 33 -5.40 3.91 0.82
C VAL A 33 -5.46 3.40 2.26
N LEU A 34 -5.17 4.24 3.25
CA LEU A 34 -5.18 3.82 4.66
C LEU A 34 -6.60 3.47 5.15
N ALA A 35 -7.61 4.20 4.70
CA ALA A 35 -9.01 3.85 4.96
C ALA A 35 -9.37 2.47 4.40
N ALA A 36 -8.94 2.16 3.17
CA ALA A 36 -9.17 0.84 2.57
C ALA A 36 -8.42 -0.27 3.31
N VAL A 37 -7.18 -0.02 3.75
CA VAL A 37 -6.42 -0.98 4.59
C VAL A 37 -7.19 -1.32 5.86
N GLN A 38 -7.68 -0.31 6.58
CA GLN A 38 -8.44 -0.50 7.81
C GLN A 38 -9.76 -1.23 7.57
N GLN A 39 -10.55 -0.79 6.58
CA GLN A 39 -11.89 -1.33 6.31
C GLN A 39 -11.85 -2.78 5.82
N GLU A 40 -10.92 -3.09 4.92
CA GLU A 40 -10.79 -4.41 4.29
C GLU A 40 -9.78 -5.31 5.01
N ARG A 41 -9.19 -4.83 6.11
CA ARG A 41 -8.15 -5.53 6.90
C ARG A 41 -7.02 -6.05 6.02
N CYS A 42 -6.54 -5.22 5.10
CA CYS A 42 -5.47 -5.57 4.16
C CYS A 42 -4.25 -6.10 4.94
N THR A 43 -3.62 -7.16 4.41
CA THR A 43 -2.45 -7.79 5.06
C THR A 43 -1.12 -7.41 4.41
N SER A 44 -1.18 -6.79 3.24
CA SER A 44 -0.04 -6.35 2.45
C SER A 44 -0.36 -5.03 1.75
N LEU A 45 0.58 -4.09 1.75
CA LEU A 45 0.45 -2.80 1.06
C LEU A 45 1.58 -2.60 0.06
N TYR A 46 1.24 -2.17 -1.15
CA TYR A 46 2.18 -2.01 -2.27
C TYR A 46 2.22 -0.56 -2.75
N GLY A 47 3.42 -0.03 -2.95
CA GLY A 47 3.60 1.34 -3.41
C GLY A 47 5.04 1.66 -3.81
N VAL A 48 5.23 2.88 -4.30
CA VAL A 48 6.57 3.47 -4.47
C VAL A 48 6.95 4.24 -3.19
N PRO A 49 8.24 4.50 -2.90
CA PRO A 49 8.65 5.23 -1.71
C PRO A 49 7.88 6.53 -1.42
N THR A 50 7.58 7.33 -2.45
CA THR A 50 6.84 8.59 -2.29
C THR A 50 5.39 8.40 -1.84
N MET A 51 4.75 7.27 -2.15
CA MET A 51 3.39 6.96 -1.68
C MET A 51 3.39 6.70 -0.18
N PHE A 52 4.32 5.86 0.30
CA PHE A 52 4.48 5.59 1.73
C PHE A 52 4.84 6.85 2.52
N ILE A 53 5.71 7.71 1.97
CA ILE A 53 6.03 9.01 2.59
C ILE A 53 4.76 9.87 2.71
N ALA A 54 3.92 9.91 1.67
CA ALA A 54 2.68 10.67 1.70
C ALA A 54 1.68 10.13 2.74
N GLU A 55 1.53 8.81 2.83
CA GLU A 55 0.71 8.13 3.85
C GLU A 55 1.20 8.44 5.26
N LEU A 56 2.50 8.26 5.52
CA LEU A 56 3.15 8.49 6.82
C LEU A 56 3.16 9.97 7.27
N ASN A 57 2.87 10.90 6.36
CA ASN A 57 2.81 12.34 6.63
C ASN A 57 1.38 12.85 6.76
N LEU A 58 0.36 11.98 6.69
CA LEU A 58 -1.01 12.38 6.99
C LEU A 58 -1.13 12.88 8.45
N PRO A 59 -1.83 13.99 8.69
CA PRO A 59 -1.96 14.56 10.03
C PRO A 59 -2.68 13.62 11.01
N ASP A 60 -3.54 12.75 10.49
CA ASP A 60 -4.34 11.76 11.20
C ASP A 60 -3.82 10.33 10.99
N PHE A 61 -2.57 10.15 10.53
CA PHE A 61 -1.99 8.82 10.28
C PHE A 61 -2.16 7.85 11.47
N ALA A 62 -1.98 8.33 12.69
CA ALA A 62 -2.10 7.53 13.91
C ALA A 62 -3.54 7.08 14.24
N ALA A 63 -4.55 7.62 13.55
CA ALA A 63 -5.95 7.26 13.75
C ALA A 63 -6.37 6.00 12.96
N TYR A 64 -5.56 5.57 11.98
CA TYR A 64 -5.85 4.38 11.18
C TYR A 64 -5.39 3.10 11.89
N ASP A 65 -6.27 2.11 12.03
CA ASP A 65 -5.90 0.76 12.47
C ASP A 65 -5.23 0.01 11.31
N LEU A 66 -3.90 -0.08 11.39
CA LEU A 66 -3.05 -0.76 10.43
C LEU A 66 -2.51 -2.10 10.96
N SER A 67 -3.06 -2.62 12.08
CA SER A 67 -2.58 -3.83 12.76
C SER A 67 -2.70 -5.11 11.92
N SER A 68 -3.49 -5.11 10.84
CA SER A 68 -3.60 -6.23 9.90
C SER A 68 -2.42 -6.33 8.94
N LEU A 69 -1.70 -5.21 8.70
CA LEU A 69 -0.54 -5.21 7.81
C LEU A 69 0.59 -6.02 8.44
N ARG A 70 1.09 -7.00 7.70
CA ARG A 70 2.22 -7.86 8.12
C ARG A 70 3.40 -7.83 7.14
N THR A 71 3.18 -7.25 5.97
CA THR A 71 4.19 -7.16 4.91
C THR A 71 3.80 -6.04 3.94
N GLY A 72 4.68 -5.74 3.01
CA GLY A 72 4.45 -4.77 1.96
C GLY A 72 5.60 -4.79 0.97
N ILE A 73 5.42 -4.08 -0.14
CA ILE A 73 6.45 -3.94 -1.15
C ILE A 73 6.60 -2.47 -1.50
N MET A 74 7.82 -1.97 -1.32
CA MET A 74 8.26 -0.67 -1.80
C MET A 74 9.17 -0.88 -3.02
N ALA A 75 8.73 -0.42 -4.19
CA ALA A 75 9.46 -0.64 -5.44
C ALA A 75 9.40 0.58 -6.38
N GLY A 76 10.16 0.57 -7.47
CA GLY A 76 10.10 1.59 -8.52
C GLY A 76 11.03 2.80 -8.35
N SER A 77 11.69 2.95 -7.20
CA SER A 77 12.80 3.91 -6.98
C SER A 77 13.62 3.50 -5.75
N PRO A 78 14.81 4.09 -5.51
CA PRO A 78 15.61 3.79 -4.33
C PRO A 78 14.83 3.99 -3.04
N CYS A 79 14.84 2.97 -2.18
CA CYS A 79 14.15 3.00 -0.91
C CYS A 79 14.96 3.84 0.11
N PRO A 80 14.43 4.97 0.60
CA PRO A 80 15.10 5.75 1.64
C PRO A 80 15.04 4.99 2.97
N ALA A 81 16.21 4.59 3.48
CA ALA A 81 16.33 3.73 4.67
C ALA A 81 15.69 4.32 5.93
N GLU A 82 15.56 5.64 6.03
CA GLU A 82 14.89 6.31 7.15
C GLU A 82 13.38 6.04 7.18
N VAL A 83 12.74 5.96 6.00
CA VAL A 83 11.32 5.63 5.89
C VAL A 83 11.05 4.18 6.30
N MET A 84 11.98 3.27 6.00
CA MET A 84 11.88 1.85 6.39
C MET A 84 12.00 1.60 7.91
N LYS A 85 12.50 2.58 8.67
CA LYS A 85 12.68 2.47 10.13
C LYS A 85 11.49 3.01 10.93
N ARG A 86 10.56 3.69 10.26
CA ARG A 86 9.32 4.22 10.86
C ARG A 86 8.25 3.14 10.83
#